data_AF-A0A8J0T1L5-F1
#
_entry.id   AF-A0A8J0T1L5-F1
#
_cell.length_a   1.000
_cell.length_b   1.000
_cell.length_c   1.000
_cell.angle_alpha   90.00
_cell.angle_beta   90.00
_cell.angle_gamma   90.00
#
_symmetry.space_group_name_H-M   'P 1'
#
loop_
_entity.id
_entity.type
_entity.pdbx_description
1 polymer ?
#
loop_
_entity_poly.entity_id
_entity_poly.type
_entity_poly.pdbx_seq_one_letter_code
_entity_poly.pdbx_strand_id
1 'polypeptide(L)'
;MDPELIQYRNTLNTITLEELKPQSNEAPKGHKTYTVEDAVETIGFGRFHIMLFLIMGSTGIAEAMEIMLLAIVSSSIRCEWHLEGWQVALVTMMVFFGYMIFSIVLGLLADRYGRLKILTISFMWGAFFSLLTSFAPSYIWFVFLRCMVGCGVSGHAQGLIIKTEFLPKKFRGYMLPLSQLFWLTGSLLIIGLGSVLIPTLGWRWLIRFASIPGIILILVFKFIPESARYHVSVGKDQAAMDTLRWIANINCSAMPEGTIKEPKAEKTGSVCDLFDRKYLRTSLQIWVIWLGISFAYYGAILASSELLERNLLCGSGQSDAIERDMPEESKSPCHCNMLSPSDYTTMLISTVGEIALNPFNILGINFLGRRWTLGITMATTGIFFLLLNICMSSSGLIAVLFCLRALVSANFNTVYIYTAEVYPTVMRAMGMGTSGSICRIGAMAAPFISQVLLSVSVTGAFCLFASVCFVCALSAFTLPIETRGRALQQVK
;
A
#
# COMPACT_ATOMS: atom_id res chain seq x y z
N MET A 1 -67.53 -35.98 59.11
CA MET A 1 -66.41 -35.90 58.15
C MET A 1 -66.15 -34.42 57.97
N ASP A 2 -65.26 -33.88 58.79
CA ASP A 2 -65.13 -32.42 58.99
C ASP A 2 -64.50 -31.72 57.78
N PRO A 3 -65.10 -30.62 57.27
CA PRO A 3 -64.61 -29.89 56.12
C PRO A 3 -63.28 -29.14 56.36
N GLU A 4 -62.80 -29.01 57.59
CA GLU A 4 -61.51 -28.37 57.91
C GLU A 4 -60.27 -29.24 57.62
N LEU A 5 -60.43 -30.57 57.55
CA LEU A 5 -59.32 -31.50 57.31
C LEU A 5 -58.89 -31.59 55.83
N ILE A 6 -59.71 -31.09 54.90
CA ILE A 6 -59.39 -31.08 53.46
C ILE A 6 -58.58 -29.83 53.08
N GLN A 7 -58.75 -28.71 53.79
CA GLN A 7 -58.01 -27.49 53.52
C GLN A 7 -56.55 -27.57 53.99
N TYR A 8 -56.26 -28.30 55.07
CA TYR A 8 -54.89 -28.47 55.58
C TYR A 8 -54.00 -29.38 54.71
N ARG A 9 -54.61 -30.33 53.97
CA ARG A 9 -53.87 -31.25 53.08
C ARG A 9 -53.44 -30.60 51.77
N ASN A 10 -54.15 -29.56 51.32
CA ASN A 10 -53.81 -28.85 50.09
C ASN A 10 -52.72 -27.78 50.30
N THR A 11 -52.56 -27.24 51.52
CA THR A 11 -51.48 -26.28 51.87
C THR A 11 -50.13 -26.95 52.11
N LEU A 12 -50.10 -28.21 52.60
CA LEU A 12 -48.84 -28.93 52.82
C LEU A 12 -48.20 -29.47 51.52
N ASN A 13 -48.99 -29.71 50.47
CA ASN A 13 -48.48 -30.11 49.15
C ASN A 13 -48.10 -28.93 48.25
N THR A 14 -48.46 -27.69 48.60
CA THR A 14 -48.06 -26.49 47.83
C THR A 14 -46.77 -25.84 48.36
N ILE A 15 -46.36 -26.12 49.60
CA ILE A 15 -45.14 -25.54 50.18
C ILE A 15 -43.87 -26.36 49.83
N THR A 16 -43.99 -27.50 49.17
CA THR A 16 -42.84 -28.40 48.90
C THR A 16 -42.46 -28.56 47.41
N LEU A 17 -42.99 -27.73 46.51
CA LEU A 17 -42.62 -27.75 45.08
C LEU A 17 -42.08 -26.42 44.52
N GLU A 18 -41.99 -25.36 45.33
CA GLU A 18 -41.39 -24.07 44.91
C GLU A 18 -39.93 -23.85 45.37
N GLU A 19 -39.35 -24.77 46.16
CA GLU A 19 -37.97 -24.68 46.66
C GLU A 19 -36.99 -25.72 46.07
N LEU A 20 -37.38 -26.45 45.03
CA LEU A 20 -36.45 -27.21 44.20
C LEU A 20 -36.34 -26.57 42.82
N LYS A 21 -35.97 -25.27 42.80
CA LYS A 21 -35.01 -24.88 41.77
C LYS A 21 -33.84 -25.85 41.93
N PRO A 22 -33.38 -26.54 40.88
CA PRO A 22 -32.00 -26.99 40.93
C PRO A 22 -31.24 -25.74 41.34
N GLN A 23 -30.50 -25.79 42.45
CA GLN A 23 -29.30 -24.99 42.53
C GLN A 23 -28.67 -25.23 41.16
N SER A 24 -28.80 -24.24 40.28
CA SER A 24 -27.96 -24.18 39.10
C SER A 24 -26.60 -24.36 39.73
N ASN A 25 -26.01 -25.54 39.53
CA ASN A 25 -24.59 -25.71 39.68
C ASN A 25 -24.06 -24.44 39.03
N GLU A 26 -23.59 -23.49 39.84
CA GLU A 26 -22.83 -22.38 39.33
C GLU A 26 -21.72 -23.11 38.60
N ALA A 27 -21.85 -23.18 37.27
CA ALA A 27 -20.81 -23.69 36.40
C ALA A 27 -19.57 -22.97 36.91
N PRO A 28 -18.56 -23.72 37.41
CA PRO A 28 -17.53 -23.19 38.30
C PRO A 28 -17.04 -21.88 37.70
N LYS A 29 -17.40 -20.72 38.30
CA LYS A 29 -17.40 -19.37 37.67
C LYS A 29 -16.53 -19.40 36.43
N GLY A 30 -17.14 -19.74 35.29
CA GLY A 30 -16.39 -20.11 34.09
C GLY A 30 -15.37 -19.01 33.88
N HIS A 31 -14.07 -19.35 33.90
CA HIS A 31 -13.01 -18.36 33.77
C HIS A 31 -13.40 -17.45 32.61
N LYS A 32 -13.67 -16.16 32.88
CA LYS A 32 -14.08 -15.23 31.83
C LYS A 32 -13.00 -15.33 30.74
N THR A 33 -13.39 -15.61 29.52
CA THR A 33 -12.45 -15.68 28.39
C THR A 33 -12.72 -14.51 27.47
N TYR A 34 -11.66 -13.89 26.98
CA TYR A 34 -11.76 -12.80 25.99
C TYR A 34 -10.77 -13.05 24.85
N THR A 35 -11.04 -12.45 23.69
CA THR A 35 -10.13 -12.51 22.54
C THR A 35 -9.09 -11.39 22.60
N VAL A 36 -7.99 -11.52 21.86
CA VAL A 36 -6.99 -10.43 21.73
C VAL A 36 -7.65 -9.14 21.22
N GLU A 37 -8.66 -9.27 20.35
CA GLU A 37 -9.38 -8.12 19.83
C GLU A 37 -10.25 -7.43 20.89
N ASP A 38 -10.94 -8.20 21.75
CA ASP A 38 -11.71 -7.65 22.87
C ASP A 38 -10.80 -6.91 23.87
N ALA A 39 -9.58 -7.41 24.07
CA ALA A 39 -8.58 -6.75 24.92
C ALA A 39 -8.12 -5.42 24.34
N VAL A 40 -7.79 -5.39 23.04
CA VAL A 40 -7.41 -4.14 22.35
C VAL A 40 -8.56 -3.13 22.36
N GLU A 41 -9.81 -3.59 22.20
CA GLU A 41 -10.99 -2.74 22.28
C GLU A 41 -11.23 -2.19 23.68
N THR A 42 -11.03 -3.01 24.73
CA THR A 42 -11.17 -2.60 26.14
C THR A 42 -10.08 -1.60 26.55
N ILE A 43 -8.83 -1.84 26.15
CA ILE A 43 -7.72 -0.93 26.42
C ILE A 43 -7.97 0.44 25.77
N GLY A 44 -8.57 0.45 24.57
CA GLY A 44 -8.94 1.66 23.86
C GLY A 44 -7.76 2.39 23.20
N PHE A 45 -8.08 3.45 22.45
CA PHE A 45 -7.08 4.28 21.77
C PHE A 45 -6.37 5.22 22.77
N GLY A 46 -5.04 5.34 22.67
CA GLY A 46 -4.24 6.09 23.64
C GLY A 46 -2.85 6.43 23.12
N ARG A 47 -1.95 6.81 24.03
CA ARG A 47 -0.58 7.26 23.71
C ARG A 47 0.23 6.24 22.92
N PHE A 48 0.09 4.96 23.26
CA PHE A 48 0.75 3.87 22.52
C PHE A 48 0.33 3.86 21.06
N HIS A 49 -0.97 4.03 20.78
CA HIS A 49 -1.51 3.97 19.43
C HIS A 49 -1.04 5.14 18.57
N ILE A 50 -0.89 6.34 19.15
CA ILE A 50 -0.31 7.49 18.46
C ILE A 50 1.18 7.24 18.15
N MET A 51 1.94 6.75 19.13
CA MET A 51 3.36 6.40 18.94
C MET A 51 3.52 5.32 17.85
N LEU A 52 2.71 4.27 17.91
CA LEU A 52 2.68 3.20 16.90
C LEU A 52 2.34 3.77 15.52
N PHE A 53 1.33 4.64 15.43
CA PHE A 53 0.92 5.26 14.18
C PHE A 53 2.05 6.10 13.56
N LEU A 54 2.79 6.87 14.37
CA LEU A 54 3.91 7.67 13.89
C LEU A 54 5.10 6.80 13.44
N ILE A 55 5.50 5.82 14.26
CA ILE A 55 6.67 4.97 13.95
C ILE A 55 6.37 4.05 12.77
N MET A 56 5.26 3.32 12.82
CA MET A 56 4.85 2.41 11.74
C MET A 56 4.32 3.16 10.52
N GLY A 57 3.82 4.39 10.68
CA GLY A 57 3.52 5.30 9.58
C GLY A 57 4.78 5.71 8.82
N SER A 58 5.85 6.04 9.55
CA SER A 58 7.14 6.43 8.97
C SER A 58 7.80 5.35 8.11
N THR A 59 7.45 4.07 8.29
CA THR A 59 7.86 3.00 7.35
C THR A 59 7.41 3.27 5.91
N GLY A 60 6.24 3.89 5.75
CA GLY A 60 5.71 4.33 4.45
C GLY A 60 6.48 5.52 3.86
N ILE A 61 7.09 6.38 4.68
CA ILE A 61 8.00 7.43 4.19
C ILE A 61 9.21 6.76 3.54
N ALA A 62 9.86 5.83 4.24
CA ALA A 62 11.06 5.14 3.74
C ALA A 62 10.75 4.29 2.49
N GLU A 63 9.61 3.59 2.48
CA GLU A 63 9.15 2.84 1.29
C GLU A 63 8.92 3.77 0.09
N ALA A 64 8.19 4.87 0.28
CA ALA A 64 7.92 5.83 -0.79
C ALA A 64 9.22 6.44 -1.34
N MET A 65 10.16 6.83 -0.46
CA MET A 65 11.46 7.37 -0.87
C MET A 65 12.22 6.38 -1.76
N GLU A 66 12.35 5.12 -1.38
CA GLU A 66 13.10 4.12 -2.15
C GLU A 66 12.47 3.83 -3.52
N ILE A 67 11.14 3.77 -3.60
CA ILE A 67 10.45 3.48 -4.87
C ILE A 67 10.46 4.73 -5.79
N MET A 68 10.24 5.93 -5.23
CA MET A 68 10.19 7.18 -6.00
C MET A 68 11.58 7.68 -6.42
N LEU A 69 12.64 7.26 -5.72
CA LEU A 69 14.03 7.57 -6.04
C LEU A 69 14.41 7.19 -7.48
N LEU A 70 13.83 6.13 -8.04
CA LEU A 70 14.11 5.68 -9.41
C LEU A 70 13.68 6.70 -10.46
N ALA A 71 12.54 7.38 -10.27
CA ALA A 71 12.07 8.41 -11.18
C ALA A 71 13.06 9.58 -11.26
N ILE A 72 13.65 9.96 -10.13
CA ILE A 72 14.57 11.08 -10.02
C ILE A 72 15.99 10.72 -10.49
N VAL A 73 16.48 9.53 -10.10
CA VAL A 73 17.84 9.08 -10.43
C VAL A 73 17.98 8.67 -11.89
N SER A 74 16.88 8.31 -12.56
CA SER A 74 16.87 7.81 -13.94
C SER A 74 17.60 8.72 -14.94
N SER A 75 17.37 10.03 -14.88
CA SER A 75 18.04 11.02 -15.73
C SER A 75 19.55 11.09 -15.46
N SER A 76 19.95 11.10 -14.19
CA SER A 76 21.37 11.21 -13.81
C SER A 76 22.19 9.98 -14.23
N ILE A 77 21.64 8.77 -14.07
CA ILE A 77 22.35 7.54 -14.48
C ILE A 77 22.37 7.37 -16.00
N ARG A 78 21.35 7.87 -16.70
CA ARG A 78 21.31 7.90 -18.16
C ARG A 78 22.47 8.74 -18.69
N CYS A 79 22.70 9.89 -18.10
CA CYS A 79 23.79 10.79 -18.45
C CYS A 79 25.18 10.23 -18.11
N GLU A 80 25.36 9.64 -16.92
CA GLU A 80 26.66 9.09 -16.51
C GLU A 80 27.10 7.92 -17.41
N TRP A 81 26.19 6.98 -17.68
CA TRP A 81 26.52 5.73 -18.37
C TRP A 81 26.01 5.65 -19.81
N HIS A 82 25.52 6.76 -20.37
CA HIS A 82 25.01 6.87 -21.74
C HIS A 82 24.03 5.74 -22.09
N LEU A 83 23.02 5.59 -21.23
CA LEU A 83 22.09 4.45 -21.29
C LEU A 83 20.97 4.67 -22.30
N GLU A 84 20.56 3.59 -22.96
CA GLU A 84 19.34 3.54 -23.77
C GLU A 84 18.08 3.46 -22.89
N GLY A 85 16.92 3.81 -23.45
CA GLY A 85 15.66 3.83 -22.71
C GLY A 85 15.32 2.48 -22.05
N TRP A 86 15.60 1.35 -22.72
CA TRP A 86 15.31 0.02 -22.17
C TRP A 86 16.23 -0.35 -21.01
N GLN A 87 17.47 0.17 -20.99
CA GLN A 87 18.40 -0.03 -19.88
C GLN A 87 17.93 0.71 -18.64
N VAL A 88 17.41 1.93 -18.79
CA VAL A 88 16.81 2.67 -17.67
C VAL A 88 15.53 1.98 -17.17
N ALA A 89 14.67 1.51 -18.09
CA ALA A 89 13.48 0.73 -17.77
C ALA A 89 13.80 -0.56 -17.02
N LEU A 90 14.88 -1.25 -17.41
CA LEU A 90 15.31 -2.50 -16.79
C LEU A 90 15.65 -2.31 -15.30
N VAL A 91 16.29 -1.20 -14.91
CA VAL A 91 16.57 -0.91 -13.49
C VAL A 91 15.27 -0.92 -12.69
N THR A 92 14.27 -0.15 -13.16
CA THR A 92 13.01 0.01 -12.44
C THR A 92 12.21 -1.29 -12.41
N MET A 93 12.18 -2.02 -13.52
CA MET A 93 11.58 -3.35 -13.60
C MET A 93 12.20 -4.32 -12.58
N MET A 94 13.54 -4.34 -12.48
CA MET A 94 14.25 -5.27 -11.59
C MET A 94 13.99 -4.99 -10.11
N VAL A 95 13.79 -3.73 -9.72
CA VAL A 95 13.34 -3.38 -8.35
C VAL A 95 11.97 -4.00 -8.04
N PHE A 96 11.00 -3.83 -8.94
CA PHE A 96 9.67 -4.41 -8.76
C PHE A 96 9.66 -5.94 -8.85
N PHE A 97 10.53 -6.52 -9.67
CA PHE A 97 10.74 -7.97 -9.74
C PHE A 97 11.25 -8.54 -8.42
N GLY A 98 12.30 -7.93 -7.86
CA GLY A 98 12.82 -8.27 -6.53
C GLY A 98 11.75 -8.13 -5.45
N TYR A 99 10.97 -7.04 -5.51
CA TYR A 99 9.83 -6.82 -4.60
C TYR A 99 8.83 -7.97 -4.70
N MET A 100 8.39 -8.34 -5.90
CA MET A 100 7.36 -9.36 -6.12
C MET A 100 7.77 -10.72 -5.55
N ILE A 101 8.97 -11.20 -5.88
CA ILE A 101 9.45 -12.51 -5.42
C ILE A 101 9.60 -12.54 -3.90
N PHE A 102 10.27 -11.53 -3.33
CA PHE A 102 10.53 -11.52 -1.88
C PHE A 102 9.30 -11.17 -1.06
N SER A 103 8.28 -10.50 -1.61
CA SER A 103 7.03 -10.24 -0.87
C SER A 103 6.35 -11.52 -0.41
N ILE A 104 6.39 -12.58 -1.22
CA ILE A 104 5.85 -13.90 -0.88
C ILE A 104 6.72 -14.55 0.20
N VAL A 105 8.04 -14.56 -0.01
CA VAL A 105 8.99 -15.19 0.91
C VAL A 105 8.96 -14.50 2.29
N LEU A 106 9.16 -13.19 2.35
CA LEU A 106 9.15 -12.42 3.59
C LEU A 106 7.76 -12.39 4.23
N GLY A 107 6.67 -12.46 3.46
CA GLY A 107 5.32 -12.65 4.00
C GLY A 107 5.19 -13.97 4.77
N LEU A 108 5.58 -15.08 4.16
CA LEU A 108 5.55 -16.42 4.79
C LEU A 108 6.48 -16.50 6.00
N LEU A 109 7.67 -15.89 5.91
CA LEU A 109 8.61 -15.82 7.03
C LEU A 109 8.05 -14.96 8.18
N ALA A 110 7.33 -13.87 7.87
CA ALA A 110 6.77 -12.97 8.88
C ALA A 110 5.71 -13.66 9.72
N ASP A 111 4.86 -14.48 9.09
CA ASP A 111 3.86 -15.27 9.82
C ASP A 111 4.49 -16.38 10.68
N ARG A 112 5.67 -16.91 10.31
CA ARG A 112 6.37 -17.97 11.07
C ARG A 112 7.27 -17.44 12.19
N TYR A 113 8.03 -16.38 11.95
CA TYR A 113 9.09 -15.92 12.86
C TYR A 113 8.73 -14.65 13.64
N GLY A 114 7.66 -13.96 13.24
CA GLY A 114 7.20 -12.70 13.84
C GLY A 114 7.30 -11.56 12.84
N ARG A 115 6.26 -10.72 12.81
CA ARG A 115 6.12 -9.65 11.81
C ARG A 115 7.08 -8.52 12.05
N LEU A 116 7.29 -8.14 13.31
CA LEU A 116 8.23 -7.08 13.65
C LEU A 116 9.67 -7.50 13.35
N LYS A 117 10.04 -8.74 13.65
CA LYS A 117 11.40 -9.24 13.37
C LYS A 117 11.72 -9.25 11.89
N ILE A 118 10.80 -9.76 11.07
CA ILE A 118 10.98 -9.77 9.62
C ILE A 118 10.97 -8.34 9.07
N LEU A 119 10.13 -7.44 9.57
CA LEU A 119 10.17 -6.03 9.22
C LEU A 119 11.55 -5.42 9.52
N THR A 120 12.12 -5.64 10.70
CA THR A 120 13.45 -5.14 11.07
C THR A 120 14.54 -5.69 10.15
N ILE A 121 14.54 -7.00 9.87
CA ILE A 121 15.50 -7.63 8.95
C ILE A 121 15.38 -7.04 7.55
N SER A 122 14.15 -6.81 7.07
CA SER A 122 13.86 -6.23 5.76
C SER A 122 14.43 -4.81 5.62
N PHE A 123 14.26 -3.98 6.65
CA PHE A 123 14.83 -2.63 6.70
C PHE A 123 16.37 -2.65 6.77
N MET A 124 16.95 -3.56 7.55
CA MET A 124 18.41 -3.73 7.60
C MET A 124 18.97 -4.13 6.23
N TRP A 125 18.33 -5.10 5.57
CA TRP A 125 18.67 -5.54 4.22
C TRP A 125 18.55 -4.39 3.20
N GLY A 126 17.40 -3.72 3.17
CA GLY A 126 17.14 -2.60 2.27
C GLY A 126 18.12 -1.45 2.46
N ALA A 127 18.39 -1.04 3.70
CA ALA A 127 19.34 0.03 3.99
C ALA A 127 20.78 -0.34 3.59
N PHE A 128 21.21 -1.57 3.84
CA PHE A 128 22.54 -2.05 3.44
C PHE A 128 22.73 -2.00 1.92
N PHE A 129 21.80 -2.59 1.16
CA PHE A 129 21.90 -2.60 -0.30
C PHE A 129 21.66 -1.23 -0.94
N SER A 130 20.83 -0.38 -0.33
CA SER A 130 20.61 1.01 -0.79
C SER A 130 21.90 1.83 -0.64
N LEU A 131 22.55 1.78 0.52
CA LEU A 131 23.86 2.41 0.71
C LEU A 131 24.92 1.86 -0.24
N LEU A 132 24.98 0.53 -0.41
CA LEU A 132 25.93 -0.11 -1.32
C LEU A 132 25.71 0.31 -2.78
N THR A 133 24.46 0.58 -3.17
CA THR A 133 24.12 1.09 -4.50
C THR A 133 24.79 2.45 -4.79
N SER A 134 25.02 3.29 -3.77
CA SER A 134 25.73 4.57 -3.94
C SER A 134 27.19 4.41 -4.36
N PHE A 135 27.77 3.22 -4.17
CA PHE A 135 29.14 2.87 -4.56
C PHE A 135 29.19 2.03 -5.84
N ALA A 136 28.08 1.87 -6.56
CA ALA A 136 28.03 1.05 -7.76
C ALA A 136 29.04 1.55 -8.82
N PRO A 137 30.03 0.74 -9.22
CA PRO A 137 31.06 1.14 -10.17
C PRO A 137 30.60 1.03 -11.63
N SER A 138 29.54 0.24 -11.87
CA SER A 138 29.01 -0.02 -13.21
C SER A 138 27.49 -0.17 -13.19
N TYR A 139 26.88 -0.01 -14.36
CA TYR A 139 25.44 -0.19 -14.56
C TYR A 139 24.93 -1.57 -14.12
N ILE A 140 25.63 -2.66 -14.43
CA ILE A 140 25.19 -4.02 -14.06
C ILE A 140 25.14 -4.19 -12.54
N TRP A 141 26.18 -3.72 -11.84
CA TRP A 141 26.19 -3.70 -10.38
C TRP A 141 25.05 -2.85 -9.82
N PHE A 142 24.77 -1.69 -10.44
CA PHE A 142 23.65 -0.84 -10.04
C PHE A 142 22.30 -1.56 -10.18
N VAL A 143 22.03 -2.22 -11.31
CA VAL A 143 20.80 -3.02 -11.52
C VAL A 143 20.67 -4.13 -10.48
N PHE A 144 21.73 -4.89 -10.24
CA PHE A 144 21.74 -5.99 -9.28
C PHE A 144 21.46 -5.49 -7.85
N LEU A 145 22.16 -4.44 -7.41
CA LEU A 145 21.98 -3.86 -6.07
C LEU A 145 20.57 -3.28 -5.92
N ARG A 146 20.02 -2.65 -6.95
CA ARG A 146 18.64 -2.17 -6.97
C ARG A 146 17.61 -3.29 -6.87
N CYS A 147 17.82 -4.41 -7.56
CA CYS A 147 17.00 -5.60 -7.37
C CYS A 147 16.99 -6.04 -5.90
N MET A 148 18.16 -6.08 -5.25
CA MET A 148 18.29 -6.42 -3.82
C MET A 148 17.62 -5.42 -2.89
N VAL A 149 17.64 -4.12 -3.23
CA VAL A 149 16.84 -3.10 -2.52
C VAL A 149 15.34 -3.44 -2.65
N GLY A 150 14.86 -3.76 -3.84
CA GLY A 150 13.47 -4.21 -4.06
C GLY A 150 13.08 -5.40 -3.18
N CYS A 151 13.97 -6.38 -3.05
CA CYS A 151 13.80 -7.50 -2.12
C CYS A 151 13.61 -7.03 -0.67
N GLY A 152 14.42 -6.07 -0.19
CA GLY A 152 14.31 -5.50 1.15
C GLY A 152 13.07 -4.62 1.34
N VAL A 153 12.63 -3.88 0.34
CA VAL A 153 11.43 -3.04 0.43
C VAL A 153 10.16 -3.90 0.56
N SER A 154 10.15 -5.12 0.01
CA SER A 154 8.97 -6.00 0.04
C SER A 154 8.45 -6.35 1.44
N GLY A 155 9.32 -6.42 2.46
CA GLY A 155 8.91 -6.67 3.85
C GLY A 155 8.36 -5.44 4.56
N HIS A 156 8.42 -4.23 3.96
CA HIS A 156 7.86 -3.01 4.56
C HIS A 156 6.34 -3.09 4.71
N ALA A 157 5.67 -3.88 3.85
CA ALA A 157 4.24 -4.14 3.94
C ALA A 157 3.80 -4.71 5.31
N GLN A 158 4.70 -5.39 6.04
CA GLN A 158 4.44 -5.89 7.39
C GLN A 158 4.14 -4.76 8.38
N GLY A 159 4.69 -3.56 8.17
CA GLY A 159 4.40 -2.39 9.01
C GLY A 159 2.94 -1.95 8.94
N LEU A 160 2.28 -2.09 7.77
CA LEU A 160 0.84 -1.86 7.65
C LEU A 160 0.03 -2.89 8.44
N ILE A 161 0.45 -4.15 8.38
CA ILE A 161 -0.24 -5.24 9.07
C ILE A 161 -0.14 -5.06 10.58
N ILE A 162 1.05 -4.78 11.12
CA ILE A 162 1.27 -4.51 12.54
C ILE A 162 0.37 -3.36 13.03
N LYS A 163 0.25 -2.27 12.26
CA LYS A 163 -0.71 -1.19 12.57
C LYS A 163 -2.12 -1.73 12.72
N THR A 164 -2.60 -2.53 11.78
CA THR A 164 -3.98 -3.04 11.84
C THR A 164 -4.22 -3.97 13.03
N GLU A 165 -3.22 -4.71 13.50
CA GLU A 165 -3.38 -5.66 14.61
C GLU A 165 -3.53 -4.97 15.96
N PHE A 166 -2.79 -3.89 16.18
CA PHE A 166 -2.83 -3.12 17.42
C PHE A 166 -3.97 -2.10 17.45
N LEU A 167 -4.48 -1.62 16.31
CA LEU A 167 -5.54 -0.61 16.31
C LEU A 167 -6.91 -1.20 16.67
N PRO A 168 -7.71 -0.55 17.55
CA PRO A 168 -9.10 -0.92 17.79
C PRO A 168 -9.97 -0.73 16.55
N LYS A 169 -10.98 -1.61 16.36
CA LYS A 169 -11.85 -1.63 15.16
C LYS A 169 -12.42 -0.25 14.80
N LYS A 170 -12.90 0.52 15.79
CA LYS A 170 -13.52 1.85 15.61
C LYS A 170 -12.59 2.86 14.93
N PHE A 171 -11.29 2.78 15.17
CA PHE A 171 -10.30 3.75 14.66
C PHE A 171 -9.57 3.29 13.40
N ARG A 172 -9.61 1.99 13.06
CA ARG A 172 -8.97 1.44 11.85
C ARG A 172 -9.41 2.17 10.58
N GLY A 173 -10.71 2.47 10.45
CA GLY A 173 -11.28 3.13 9.26
C GLY A 173 -10.75 4.55 9.00
N TYR A 174 -10.29 5.27 10.03
CA TYR A 174 -9.75 6.62 9.90
C TYR A 174 -8.23 6.63 9.77
N MET A 175 -7.54 5.76 10.52
CA MET A 175 -6.08 5.74 10.59
C MET A 175 -5.42 5.11 9.36
N LEU A 176 -6.08 4.15 8.70
CA LEU A 176 -5.50 3.53 7.50
C LEU A 176 -5.42 4.51 6.32
N PRO A 177 -6.48 5.25 5.95
CA PRO A 177 -6.37 6.31 4.95
C PRO A 177 -5.38 7.41 5.36
N LEU A 178 -5.35 7.77 6.65
CA LEU A 178 -4.38 8.76 7.16
C LEU A 178 -2.93 8.32 6.95
N SER A 179 -2.66 7.02 6.84
CA SER A 179 -1.31 6.51 6.55
C SER A 179 -0.78 6.94 5.18
N GLN A 180 -1.65 7.36 4.25
CA GLN A 180 -1.21 7.87 2.94
C GLN A 180 -0.46 9.20 3.03
N LEU A 181 -0.65 9.98 4.09
CA LEU A 181 0.14 11.19 4.34
C LEU A 181 1.63 10.88 4.47
N PHE A 182 1.98 9.72 5.05
CA PHE A 182 3.37 9.29 5.15
C PHE A 182 3.94 8.93 3.78
N TRP A 183 3.17 8.28 2.92
CA TRP A 183 3.59 8.00 1.54
C TRP A 183 3.87 9.30 0.78
N LEU A 184 2.93 10.27 0.81
CA LEU A 184 3.12 11.57 0.20
C LEU A 184 4.37 12.28 0.74
N THR A 185 4.55 12.25 2.06
CA THR A 185 5.69 12.90 2.73
C THR A 185 7.01 12.31 2.23
N GLY A 186 7.10 10.99 2.07
CA GLY A 186 8.27 10.33 1.47
C GLY A 186 8.51 10.75 0.01
N SER A 187 7.46 10.79 -0.80
CA SER A 187 7.54 11.24 -2.20
C SER A 187 8.02 12.69 -2.33
N LEU A 188 7.47 13.61 -1.51
CA LEU A 188 7.90 15.01 -1.50
C LEU A 188 9.33 15.17 -0.97
N LEU A 189 9.68 14.41 0.07
CA LEU A 189 11.02 14.46 0.66
C LEU A 189 12.08 14.04 -0.36
N ILE A 190 11.85 12.98 -1.14
CA ILE A 190 12.84 12.55 -2.13
C ILE A 190 12.97 13.52 -3.31
N ILE A 191 11.86 14.12 -3.77
CA ILE A 191 11.91 15.15 -4.83
C ILE A 191 12.65 16.39 -4.33
N GLY A 192 12.37 16.83 -3.10
CA GLY A 192 13.06 17.96 -2.47
C GLY A 192 14.56 17.71 -2.21
N LEU A 193 14.92 16.49 -1.77
CA LEU A 193 16.32 16.10 -1.68
C LEU A 193 16.98 16.03 -3.06
N GLY A 194 16.27 15.54 -4.08
CA GLY A 194 16.73 15.50 -5.47
C GLY A 194 17.07 16.87 -6.01
N SER A 195 16.21 17.87 -5.79
CA SER A 195 16.41 19.24 -6.32
C SER A 195 17.64 19.95 -5.74
N VAL A 196 18.04 19.59 -4.53
CA VAL A 196 19.23 20.18 -3.87
C VAL A 196 20.48 19.33 -4.13
N LEU A 197 20.39 18.01 -3.97
CA LEU A 197 21.55 17.12 -3.95
C LEU A 197 22.05 16.76 -5.34
N ILE A 198 21.17 16.58 -6.33
CA ILE A 198 21.61 16.23 -7.71
C ILE A 198 22.51 17.31 -8.32
N PRO A 199 22.12 18.61 -8.34
CA PRO A 199 22.95 19.62 -8.97
C PRO A 199 24.24 19.94 -8.18
N THR A 200 24.30 19.65 -6.89
CA THR A 200 25.44 20.00 -6.03
C THR A 200 26.42 18.84 -5.80
N LEU A 201 25.90 17.68 -5.44
CA LEU A 201 26.67 16.51 -5.00
C LEU A 201 26.48 15.28 -5.91
N GLY A 202 25.45 15.28 -6.75
CA GLY A 202 25.11 14.18 -7.66
C GLY A 202 24.27 13.05 -7.03
N TRP A 203 23.86 12.11 -7.88
CA TRP A 203 22.90 11.05 -7.53
C TRP A 203 23.41 10.08 -6.45
N ARG A 204 24.72 9.86 -6.35
CA ARG A 204 25.31 8.95 -5.34
C ARG A 204 25.02 9.44 -3.92
N TRP A 205 25.11 10.75 -3.69
CA TRP A 205 24.77 11.34 -2.39
C TRP A 205 23.27 11.34 -2.12
N LEU A 206 22.44 11.58 -3.15
CA LEU A 206 20.99 11.46 -3.02
C LEU A 206 20.58 10.09 -2.45
N ILE A 207 21.16 8.99 -2.95
CA ILE A 207 20.88 7.64 -2.43
C ILE A 207 21.28 7.52 -0.95
N ARG A 208 22.46 8.02 -0.57
CA ARG A 208 22.93 7.95 0.83
C ARG A 208 21.98 8.67 1.78
N PHE A 209 21.56 9.88 1.42
CA PHE A 209 20.60 10.65 2.21
C PHE A 209 19.22 9.99 2.22
N ALA A 210 18.81 9.37 1.12
CA ALA A 210 17.54 8.65 1.03
C ALA A 210 17.47 7.42 1.95
N SER A 211 18.61 6.77 2.23
CA SER A 211 18.66 5.62 3.16
C SER A 211 18.55 6.01 4.65
N ILE A 212 18.81 7.29 5.01
CA ILE A 212 18.88 7.73 6.42
C ILE A 212 17.58 7.47 7.20
N PRO A 213 16.38 7.84 6.71
CA PRO A 213 15.13 7.56 7.43
C PRO A 213 14.92 6.06 7.70
N GLY A 214 15.30 5.19 6.75
CA GLY A 214 15.27 3.74 6.93
C GLY A 214 16.20 3.26 8.06
N ILE A 215 17.42 3.80 8.13
CA ILE A 215 18.40 3.48 9.18
C ILE A 215 17.91 3.94 10.56
N ILE A 216 17.33 5.14 10.65
CA ILE A 216 16.74 5.66 11.89
C ILE A 216 15.62 4.73 12.36
N LEU A 217 14.75 4.26 11.45
CA LEU A 217 13.64 3.37 11.80
C LEU A 217 14.09 2.03 12.41
N ILE A 218 15.21 1.46 11.95
CA ILE A 218 15.79 0.24 12.54
C ILE A 218 16.03 0.44 14.05
N LEU A 219 16.55 1.61 14.44
CA LEU A 219 16.80 1.93 15.86
C LEU A 219 15.52 2.17 16.65
N VAL A 220 14.45 2.64 15.99
CA VAL A 220 13.17 2.97 16.62
C VAL A 220 12.27 1.74 16.76
N PHE A 221 12.41 0.71 15.92
CA PHE A 221 11.60 -0.52 16.01
C PHE A 221 11.73 -1.24 17.35
N LYS A 222 12.83 -1.07 18.08
CA LYS A 222 13.01 -1.62 19.44
C LYS A 222 11.96 -1.14 20.45
N PHE A 223 11.28 -0.02 20.18
CA PHE A 223 10.24 0.54 21.05
C PHE A 223 8.85 -0.03 20.76
N ILE A 224 8.70 -0.84 19.71
CA ILE A 224 7.45 -1.52 19.37
C ILE A 224 7.59 -3.00 19.79
N PRO A 225 6.63 -3.56 20.53
CA PRO A 225 6.61 -4.99 20.80
C PRO A 225 6.06 -5.77 19.61
N GLU A 226 6.31 -7.07 19.58
CA GLU A 226 5.66 -7.98 18.63
C GLU A 226 4.14 -8.06 18.92
N SER A 227 3.32 -8.40 17.92
CA SER A 227 1.87 -8.36 18.09
C SER A 227 1.35 -9.46 19.03
N ALA A 228 0.39 -9.10 19.90
CA ALA A 228 -0.26 -10.06 20.80
C ALA A 228 -0.96 -11.18 20.02
N ARG A 229 -1.51 -10.89 18.83
CA ARG A 229 -2.09 -11.89 17.92
C ARG A 229 -1.08 -12.92 17.46
N TYR A 230 0.12 -12.48 17.07
CA TYR A 230 1.20 -13.40 16.71
C TYR A 230 1.63 -14.28 17.90
N HIS A 231 1.69 -13.71 19.11
CA HIS A 231 2.05 -14.50 20.29
C HIS A 231 1.02 -15.60 20.58
N VAL A 232 -0.27 -15.31 20.47
CA VAL A 232 -1.33 -16.31 20.65
C VAL A 232 -1.31 -17.35 19.53
N SER A 233 -1.08 -16.95 18.27
CA SER A 233 -1.04 -17.91 17.15
C SER A 233 0.10 -18.93 17.25
N VAL A 234 1.21 -18.55 17.89
CA VAL A 234 2.35 -19.45 18.18
C VAL A 234 2.16 -20.23 19.50
N GLY A 235 1.07 -20.01 20.24
CA GLY A 235 0.78 -20.66 21.53
C GLY A 235 1.57 -20.08 22.71
N LYS A 236 2.04 -18.83 22.61
CA LYS A 236 2.77 -18.10 23.65
C LYS A 236 1.86 -17.11 24.38
N ASP A 237 0.83 -17.62 25.04
CA ASP A 237 -0.22 -16.81 25.68
C ASP A 237 0.32 -15.84 26.74
N GLN A 238 1.35 -16.25 27.49
CA GLN A 238 1.98 -15.40 28.50
C GLN A 238 2.63 -14.16 27.89
N ALA A 239 3.35 -14.31 26.77
CA ALA A 239 3.98 -13.19 26.06
C ALA A 239 2.93 -12.25 25.44
N ALA A 240 1.79 -12.79 25.00
CA ALA A 240 0.66 -11.99 24.54
C ALA A 240 0.07 -11.13 25.67
N MET A 241 -0.12 -11.73 26.85
CA MET A 241 -0.60 -11.02 28.05
C MET A 241 0.36 -9.91 28.49
N ASP A 242 1.66 -10.16 28.48
CA ASP A 242 2.67 -9.17 28.86
C ASP A 242 2.69 -7.99 27.88
N THR A 243 2.53 -8.27 26.58
CA THR A 243 2.37 -7.24 25.54
C THR A 243 1.13 -6.39 25.78
N LEU A 244 -0.03 -7.00 26.04
CA LEU A 244 -1.27 -6.27 26.30
C LEU A 244 -1.21 -5.44 27.59
N ARG A 245 -0.61 -5.97 28.66
CA ARG A 245 -0.36 -5.23 29.91
C ARG A 245 0.54 -4.03 29.68
N TRP A 246 1.59 -4.18 28.87
CA TRP A 246 2.48 -3.08 28.52
C TRP A 246 1.74 -1.97 27.76
N ILE A 247 0.87 -2.32 26.81
CA ILE A 247 0.01 -1.36 26.10
C ILE A 247 -0.97 -0.68 27.06
N ALA A 248 -1.61 -1.46 27.94
CA ALA A 248 -2.55 -0.95 28.93
C ALA A 248 -1.89 0.06 29.87
N ASN A 249 -0.66 -0.22 30.33
CA ASN A 249 0.13 0.68 31.16
C ASN A 249 0.45 2.01 30.45
N ILE A 250 0.86 1.98 29.17
CA ILE A 250 1.16 3.20 28.40
C ILE A 250 -0.11 4.03 28.16
N ASN A 251 -1.24 3.37 27.95
CA ASN A 251 -2.52 4.03 27.75
C ASN A 251 -3.22 4.43 29.06
N CYS A 252 -2.63 4.10 30.22
CA CYS A 252 -3.27 4.25 31.54
C CYS A 252 -4.67 3.64 31.58
N SER A 253 -4.83 2.45 30.99
CA SER A 253 -6.10 1.74 30.85
C SER A 253 -6.08 0.40 31.58
N ALA A 254 -7.26 -0.14 31.88
CA ALA A 254 -7.41 -1.42 32.57
C ALA A 254 -7.42 -2.59 31.58
N MET A 255 -6.87 -3.73 31.99
CA MET A 255 -7.00 -4.98 31.27
C MET A 255 -8.39 -5.61 31.50
N PRO A 256 -8.99 -6.27 30.50
CA PRO A 256 -10.20 -7.06 30.72
C PRO A 256 -9.95 -8.22 31.69
N GLU A 257 -10.96 -8.53 32.50
CA GLU A 257 -10.93 -9.68 33.41
C GLU A 257 -11.05 -11.00 32.63
N GLY A 258 -10.09 -11.90 32.80
CA GLY A 258 -10.16 -13.23 32.19
C GLY A 258 -8.85 -13.77 31.61
N THR A 259 -8.95 -14.91 30.92
CA THR A 259 -7.86 -15.53 30.16
C THR A 259 -8.07 -15.38 28.66
N ILE A 260 -7.00 -15.12 27.92
CA ILE A 260 -7.07 -15.06 26.45
C ILE A 260 -7.43 -16.44 25.92
N LYS A 261 -8.46 -16.51 25.07
CA LYS A 261 -8.76 -17.71 24.30
C LYS A 261 -9.24 -17.28 22.92
N GLU A 262 -8.40 -17.49 21.90
CA GLU A 262 -8.85 -17.27 20.54
C GLU A 262 -9.74 -18.42 20.07
N PRO A 263 -10.84 -18.12 19.35
CA PRO A 263 -11.58 -19.16 18.64
C PRO A 263 -10.62 -19.86 17.67
N LYS A 264 -10.72 -21.19 17.55
CA LYS A 264 -9.90 -21.95 16.59
C LYS A 264 -10.03 -21.28 15.22
N ALA A 265 -8.90 -20.83 14.67
CA ALA A 265 -8.88 -20.19 13.36
C ALA A 265 -9.64 -21.07 12.37
N GLU A 266 -10.72 -20.53 11.80
CA GLU A 266 -11.37 -21.15 10.65
C GLU A 266 -10.30 -21.33 9.58
N LYS A 267 -10.30 -22.50 8.90
CA LYS A 267 -9.32 -22.80 7.85
C LYS A 267 -9.32 -21.64 6.86
N THR A 268 -8.21 -20.89 6.80
CA THR A 268 -8.01 -19.84 5.80
C THR A 268 -8.19 -20.44 4.42
N GLY A 269 -8.91 -19.75 3.54
CA GLY A 269 -9.16 -20.23 2.19
C GLY A 269 -7.86 -20.41 1.41
N SER A 270 -7.87 -21.31 0.44
CA SER A 270 -6.76 -21.51 -0.49
C SER A 270 -6.86 -20.52 -1.66
N VAL A 271 -5.75 -20.30 -2.37
CA VAL A 271 -5.77 -19.58 -3.67
C VAL A 271 -6.76 -20.22 -4.64
N CYS A 272 -6.93 -21.55 -4.57
CA CYS A 272 -7.88 -22.29 -5.41
C CYS A 272 -9.33 -21.83 -5.22
N ASP A 273 -9.70 -21.34 -4.04
CA ASP A 273 -11.07 -20.89 -3.74
C ASP A 273 -11.44 -19.63 -4.54
N LEU A 274 -10.43 -18.85 -4.98
CA LEU A 274 -10.63 -17.68 -5.85
C LEU A 274 -11.04 -18.06 -7.28
N PHE A 275 -10.76 -19.30 -7.69
CA PHE A 275 -11.11 -19.84 -9.01
C PHE A 275 -12.47 -20.55 -9.03
N ASP A 276 -13.16 -20.62 -7.89
CA ASP A 276 -14.53 -21.15 -7.85
C ASP A 276 -15.46 -20.32 -8.76
N ARG A 277 -16.40 -20.97 -9.44
CA ARG A 277 -17.27 -20.38 -10.47
C ARG A 277 -18.05 -19.17 -9.96
N LYS A 278 -18.30 -19.12 -8.64
CA LYS A 278 -18.94 -18.00 -7.94
C LYS A 278 -18.07 -16.74 -7.91
N TYR A 279 -16.75 -16.88 -7.75
CA TYR A 279 -15.81 -15.75 -7.56
C TYR A 279 -14.91 -15.52 -8.77
N LEU A 280 -14.73 -16.49 -9.66
CA LEU A 280 -13.80 -16.44 -10.79
C LEU A 280 -13.92 -15.15 -11.62
N ARG A 281 -15.14 -14.75 -12.01
CA ARG A 281 -15.38 -13.52 -12.79
C ARG A 281 -14.92 -12.28 -12.02
N THR A 282 -15.27 -12.20 -10.73
CA THR A 282 -14.89 -11.10 -9.84
C THR A 282 -13.37 -11.06 -9.65
N SER A 283 -12.75 -12.21 -9.37
CA SER A 283 -11.30 -12.34 -9.17
C SER A 283 -10.52 -11.89 -10.40
N LEU A 284 -10.89 -12.37 -11.59
CA LEU A 284 -10.23 -11.99 -12.84
C LEU A 284 -10.39 -10.49 -13.16
N GLN A 285 -11.59 -9.93 -12.98
CA GLN A 285 -11.83 -8.50 -13.19
C GLN A 285 -11.03 -7.64 -12.21
N ILE A 286 -10.99 -8.03 -10.93
CA ILE A 286 -10.19 -7.37 -9.90
C ILE A 286 -8.71 -7.42 -10.27
N TRP A 287 -8.19 -8.56 -10.72
CA TRP A 287 -6.80 -8.69 -11.14
C TRP A 287 -6.42 -7.76 -12.30
N VAL A 288 -7.28 -7.66 -13.31
CA VAL A 288 -7.10 -6.69 -14.42
C VAL A 288 -7.07 -5.26 -13.89
N ILE A 289 -8.00 -4.91 -13.00
CA ILE A 289 -8.09 -3.58 -12.40
C ILE A 289 -6.83 -3.26 -11.58
N TRP A 290 -6.37 -4.16 -10.72
CA TRP A 290 -5.15 -3.98 -9.93
C TRP A 290 -3.90 -3.81 -10.79
N LEU A 291 -3.78 -4.62 -11.84
CA LEU A 291 -2.69 -4.49 -12.81
C LEU A 291 -2.72 -3.11 -13.46
N GLY A 292 -3.87 -2.70 -14.00
CA GLY A 292 -3.98 -1.43 -14.71
C GLY A 292 -3.86 -0.19 -13.82
N ILE A 293 -4.35 -0.23 -12.57
CA ILE A 293 -4.15 0.85 -11.59
C ILE A 293 -2.68 1.03 -11.28
N SER A 294 -1.97 -0.07 -11.03
CA SER A 294 -0.52 -0.04 -10.76
C SER A 294 0.26 0.47 -11.96
N PHE A 295 -0.06 -0.06 -13.14
CA PHE A 295 0.54 0.37 -14.41
C PHE A 295 0.33 1.86 -14.67
N ALA A 296 -0.89 2.37 -14.47
CA ALA A 296 -1.22 3.78 -14.60
C ALA A 296 -0.54 4.65 -13.53
N TYR A 297 -0.49 4.19 -12.27
CA TYR A 297 0.09 4.95 -11.16
C TYR A 297 1.57 5.15 -11.40
N TYR A 298 2.36 4.07 -11.46
CA TYR A 298 3.80 4.17 -11.68
C TYR A 298 4.13 4.74 -13.07
N GLY A 299 3.29 4.46 -14.08
CA GLY A 299 3.37 5.06 -15.40
C GLY A 299 3.26 6.57 -15.38
N ALA A 300 2.30 7.14 -14.63
CA ALA A 300 2.14 8.58 -14.48
C ALA A 300 3.38 9.21 -13.80
N ILE A 301 3.95 8.56 -12.78
CA ILE A 301 5.15 9.06 -12.09
C ILE A 301 6.35 9.09 -13.03
N LEU A 302 6.66 7.96 -13.66
CA LEU A 302 7.82 7.81 -14.53
C LEU A 302 7.66 8.61 -15.83
N ALA A 303 6.45 8.64 -16.40
CA ALA A 303 6.19 9.45 -17.58
C ALA A 303 6.26 10.95 -17.26
N SER A 304 5.85 11.38 -16.07
CA SER A 304 6.00 12.79 -15.68
C SER A 304 7.46 13.23 -15.60
N SER A 305 8.34 12.41 -15.00
CA SER A 305 9.77 12.72 -14.97
C SER A 305 10.40 12.68 -16.36
N GLU A 306 10.05 11.69 -17.18
CA GLU A 306 10.60 11.53 -18.54
C GLU A 306 10.14 12.65 -19.49
N LEU A 307 8.87 13.07 -19.38
CA LEU A 307 8.29 14.16 -20.17
C LEU A 307 9.00 15.50 -19.88
N LEU A 308 9.29 15.76 -18.60
CA LEU A 308 10.02 16.95 -18.15
C LEU A 308 11.48 16.90 -18.60
N GLU A 309 12.16 15.76 -18.41
CA GLU A 309 13.56 15.56 -18.80
C GLU A 309 13.79 15.86 -20.29
N ARG A 310 12.90 15.36 -21.15
CA ARG A 310 13.07 15.47 -22.60
C ARG A 310 12.62 16.81 -23.18
N ASN A 311 12.13 17.74 -22.35
CA ASN A 311 11.55 19.01 -22.83
C ASN A 311 10.57 18.80 -24.00
N LEU A 312 9.78 17.72 -23.94
CA LEU A 312 8.69 17.42 -24.89
C LEU A 312 7.50 18.39 -24.70
N LEU A 313 7.71 19.44 -23.90
CA LEU A 313 6.86 20.60 -23.80
C LEU A 313 6.66 21.19 -25.17
N CYS A 314 5.41 21.46 -25.45
CA CYS A 314 4.99 21.87 -26.75
C CYS A 314 5.57 23.24 -27.10
N GLY A 315 6.50 23.29 -28.06
CA GLY A 315 7.19 24.51 -28.45
C GLY A 315 8.71 24.41 -28.67
N SER A 316 9.35 23.26 -28.44
CA SER A 316 10.74 23.04 -28.87
C SER A 316 10.83 22.56 -30.34
N GLY A 317 10.10 23.22 -31.24
CA GLY A 317 10.40 23.19 -32.68
C GLY A 317 11.78 23.81 -33.02
N GLN A 318 12.55 24.23 -32.01
CA GLN A 318 13.95 24.60 -32.13
C GLN A 318 14.92 23.42 -31.98
N SER A 319 14.53 22.30 -31.33
CA SER A 319 15.39 21.11 -31.27
C SER A 319 15.53 20.47 -32.66
N ASP A 320 14.43 20.41 -33.41
CA ASP A 320 14.42 19.94 -34.81
C ASP A 320 15.06 20.94 -35.80
N ALA A 321 15.26 22.20 -35.40
CA ALA A 321 15.93 23.21 -36.21
C ALA A 321 17.45 23.21 -35.97
N ILE A 322 17.91 22.95 -34.75
CA ILE A 322 19.34 22.81 -34.43
C ILE A 322 19.90 21.47 -34.95
N GLU A 323 19.06 20.43 -35.08
CA GLU A 323 19.47 19.13 -35.65
C GLU A 323 19.69 19.13 -37.18
N ARG A 324 19.23 20.14 -37.92
CA ARG A 324 19.44 20.20 -39.38
C ARG A 324 20.83 20.68 -39.78
N ASP A 325 21.55 21.35 -38.89
CA ASP A 325 22.86 21.96 -39.18
C ASP A 325 24.04 21.24 -38.50
N MET A 326 23.81 20.10 -37.82
CA MET A 326 24.90 19.31 -37.19
C MET A 326 25.28 18.09 -38.05
N PRO A 327 26.58 17.89 -38.37
CA PRO A 327 27.05 16.74 -39.15
C PRO A 327 26.70 15.41 -38.45
N GLU A 328 26.34 14.39 -39.24
CA GLU A 328 25.84 13.09 -38.76
C GLU A 328 26.77 12.36 -37.76
N GLU A 329 28.05 12.71 -37.71
CA GLU A 329 29.03 12.14 -36.76
C GLU A 329 28.93 12.72 -35.33
N SER A 330 28.19 13.81 -35.09
CA SER A 330 28.05 14.44 -33.77
C SER A 330 26.68 14.22 -33.10
N LYS A 331 25.79 13.42 -33.69
CA LYS A 331 24.55 13.01 -33.02
C LYS A 331 24.89 11.93 -32.00
N SER A 332 25.09 12.32 -30.73
CA SER A 332 25.16 11.33 -29.66
C SER A 332 23.82 10.58 -29.60
N PRO A 333 23.79 9.24 -29.68
CA PRO A 333 22.55 8.46 -29.68
C PRO A 333 21.72 8.61 -28.38
N CYS A 334 22.27 9.28 -27.36
CA CYS A 334 21.66 9.49 -26.06
C CYS A 334 21.32 10.99 -25.86
N HIS A 335 20.03 11.33 -25.90
CA HIS A 335 19.54 12.62 -25.45
C HIS A 335 19.60 12.65 -23.91
N CYS A 336 20.66 13.21 -23.34
CA CYS A 336 20.87 13.33 -21.89
C CYS A 336 20.64 14.77 -21.46
N ASN A 337 19.51 15.03 -20.80
CA ASN A 337 19.21 16.30 -20.16
C ASN A 337 19.05 16.07 -18.65
N MET A 338 19.74 16.85 -17.83
CA MET A 338 19.49 16.86 -16.40
C MET A 338 18.19 17.62 -16.10
N LEU A 339 17.46 17.23 -15.05
CA LEU A 339 16.26 17.97 -14.62
C LEU A 339 16.63 19.38 -14.19
N SER A 340 15.88 20.36 -14.69
CA SER A 340 16.01 21.75 -14.31
C SER A 340 15.32 22.03 -12.96
N PRO A 341 15.68 23.11 -12.24
CA PRO A 341 14.98 23.51 -11.02
C PRO A 341 13.47 23.68 -11.20
N SER A 342 13.01 24.14 -12.37
CA SER A 342 11.58 24.24 -12.73
C SER A 342 10.87 22.90 -12.91
N ASP A 343 11.61 21.84 -13.26
CA ASP A 343 11.04 20.50 -13.37
C ASP A 343 10.77 19.94 -11.98
N TYR A 344 11.70 20.15 -11.04
CA TYR A 344 11.50 19.77 -9.63
C TYR A 344 10.30 20.49 -9.00
N THR A 345 10.09 21.78 -9.28
CA THR A 345 8.90 22.49 -8.77
C THR A 345 7.62 21.91 -9.37
N THR A 346 7.62 21.56 -10.65
CA THR A 346 6.50 20.87 -11.31
C THR A 346 6.22 19.50 -10.69
N MET A 347 7.26 18.70 -10.41
CA MET A 347 7.14 17.41 -9.74
C MET A 347 6.61 17.56 -8.31
N LEU A 348 7.06 18.55 -7.55
CA LEU A 348 6.58 18.83 -6.19
C LEU A 348 5.10 19.21 -6.20
N ILE A 349 4.71 20.18 -7.04
CA ILE A 349 3.32 20.65 -7.12
C ILE A 349 2.40 19.50 -7.53
N SER A 350 2.73 18.78 -8.61
CA SER A 350 1.90 17.68 -9.09
C SER A 350 1.74 16.58 -8.04
N THR A 351 2.80 16.25 -7.27
CA THR A 351 2.78 15.21 -6.23
C THR A 351 1.81 15.53 -5.09
N VAL A 352 1.61 16.81 -4.74
CA VAL A 352 0.58 17.23 -3.76
C VAL A 352 -0.83 16.80 -4.19
N GLY A 353 -1.05 16.63 -5.51
CA GLY A 353 -2.31 16.13 -6.07
C GLY A 353 -2.75 14.79 -5.50
N GLU A 354 -1.83 13.90 -5.11
CA GLU A 354 -2.15 12.57 -4.58
C GLU A 354 -3.07 12.59 -3.35
N ILE A 355 -3.10 13.68 -2.60
CA ILE A 355 -3.96 13.84 -1.42
C ILE A 355 -5.07 14.86 -1.64
N ALA A 356 -4.85 15.88 -2.48
CA ALA A 356 -5.77 16.98 -2.66
C ALA A 356 -7.19 16.52 -3.04
N LEU A 357 -7.33 15.48 -3.88
CA LEU A 357 -8.64 14.96 -4.30
C LEU A 357 -9.13 13.72 -3.53
N ASN A 358 -8.39 13.25 -2.51
CA ASN A 358 -8.82 12.08 -1.73
C ASN A 358 -10.15 12.29 -0.98
N PRO A 359 -10.43 13.44 -0.35
CA PRO A 359 -11.74 13.70 0.27
C PRO A 359 -12.89 13.61 -0.74
N PHE A 360 -12.70 14.12 -1.96
CA PHE A 360 -13.68 14.02 -3.04
C PHE A 360 -13.89 12.58 -3.49
N ASN A 361 -12.82 11.78 -3.54
CA ASN A 361 -12.93 10.34 -3.83
C ASN A 361 -13.74 9.60 -2.75
N ILE A 362 -13.48 9.88 -1.47
CA ILE A 362 -14.25 9.31 -0.35
C ILE A 362 -15.73 9.68 -0.46
N LEU A 363 -16.02 10.93 -0.82
CA LEU A 363 -17.38 11.40 -1.06
C LEU A 363 -18.04 10.61 -2.21
N GLY A 364 -17.32 10.41 -3.32
CA GLY A 364 -17.73 9.57 -4.44
C GLY A 364 -18.06 8.14 -4.01
N ILE A 365 -17.16 7.48 -3.27
CA ILE A 365 -17.36 6.11 -2.76
C ILE A 365 -18.64 5.98 -1.93
N ASN A 366 -18.96 7.02 -1.14
CA ASN A 366 -20.13 7.04 -0.28
C ASN A 366 -21.44 7.31 -1.03
N PHE A 367 -21.43 8.15 -2.07
CA PHE A 367 -22.63 8.53 -2.83
C PHE A 367 -22.90 7.69 -4.08
N LEU A 368 -21.87 7.37 -4.86
CA LEU A 368 -21.99 6.64 -6.12
C LEU A 368 -21.79 5.12 -5.92
N GLY A 369 -21.18 4.71 -4.80
CA GLY A 369 -20.75 3.33 -4.59
C GLY A 369 -19.36 3.08 -5.13
N ARG A 370 -18.78 1.92 -4.79
CA ARG A 370 -17.36 1.64 -5.05
C ARG A 370 -17.13 1.33 -6.53
N ARG A 371 -18.03 0.55 -7.13
CA ARG A 371 -17.95 0.11 -8.53
C ARG A 371 -17.98 1.29 -9.50
N TRP A 372 -18.97 2.16 -9.32
CA TRP A 372 -19.15 3.35 -10.17
C TRP A 372 -18.04 4.37 -9.95
N THR A 373 -17.65 4.62 -8.70
CA THR A 373 -16.53 5.54 -8.42
C THR A 373 -15.25 5.05 -9.09
N LEU A 374 -14.92 3.76 -8.97
CA LEU A 374 -13.74 3.17 -9.59
C LEU A 374 -13.78 3.25 -11.12
N GLY A 375 -14.92 2.95 -11.74
CA GLY A 375 -15.06 3.04 -13.19
C GLY A 375 -14.94 4.47 -13.72
N ILE A 376 -15.58 5.44 -13.05
CA ILE A 376 -15.51 6.86 -13.43
C ILE A 376 -14.09 7.39 -13.26
N THR A 377 -13.45 7.12 -12.12
CA THR A 377 -12.08 7.59 -11.85
C THR A 377 -11.04 6.95 -12.77
N MET A 378 -11.20 5.68 -13.17
CA MET A 378 -10.36 5.05 -14.20
C MET A 378 -10.59 5.66 -15.59
N ALA A 379 -11.84 5.90 -15.98
CA ALA A 379 -12.15 6.51 -17.28
C ALA A 379 -11.60 7.94 -17.37
N THR A 380 -11.77 8.74 -16.31
CA THR A 380 -11.19 10.09 -16.27
C THR A 380 -9.67 10.05 -16.28
N THR A 381 -9.03 9.10 -15.59
CA THR A 381 -7.57 8.91 -15.66
C THR A 381 -7.11 8.68 -17.10
N GLY A 382 -7.82 7.85 -17.88
CA GLY A 382 -7.52 7.63 -19.29
C GLY A 382 -7.65 8.89 -20.14
N ILE A 383 -8.68 9.71 -19.90
CA ILE A 383 -8.85 11.01 -20.56
C ILE A 383 -7.70 11.96 -20.23
N PHE A 384 -7.24 12.01 -18.98
CA PHE A 384 -6.10 12.84 -18.58
C PHE A 384 -4.78 12.39 -19.20
N PHE A 385 -4.57 11.08 -19.40
CA PHE A 385 -3.44 10.60 -20.20
C PHE A 385 -3.54 11.05 -21.66
N LEU A 386 -4.72 11.00 -22.28
CA LEU A 386 -4.90 11.54 -23.64
C LEU A 386 -4.66 13.05 -23.69
N LEU A 387 -5.08 13.79 -22.66
CA LEU A 387 -4.91 15.23 -22.56
C LEU A 387 -3.43 15.63 -22.56
N LEU A 388 -2.52 14.78 -22.07
CA LEU A 388 -1.07 15.00 -22.16
C LEU A 388 -0.52 15.00 -23.60
N ASN A 389 -1.27 14.51 -24.59
CA ASN A 389 -0.91 14.69 -26.01
C ASN A 389 -1.17 16.10 -26.53
N ILE A 390 -2.02 16.87 -25.83
CA ILE A 390 -2.38 18.20 -26.28
C ILE A 390 -1.27 19.16 -25.84
N CYS A 391 -0.84 19.96 -26.80
CA CYS A 391 0.03 21.09 -26.61
C CYS A 391 -0.53 22.05 -25.55
N MET A 392 0.15 22.21 -24.41
CA MET A 392 -0.31 23.08 -23.33
C MET A 392 0.83 23.92 -22.76
N SER A 393 0.47 25.06 -22.15
CA SER A 393 1.41 25.91 -21.42
C SER A 393 1.98 25.16 -20.20
N SER A 394 3.10 25.65 -19.65
CA SER A 394 3.71 25.04 -18.44
C SER A 394 2.72 24.97 -17.27
N SER A 395 1.87 25.99 -17.08
CA SER A 395 0.81 25.97 -16.06
C SER A 395 -0.28 24.95 -16.36
N GLY A 396 -0.65 24.79 -17.63
CA GLY A 396 -1.56 23.74 -18.08
C GLY A 396 -1.02 22.34 -17.78
N LEU A 397 0.26 22.09 -18.07
CA LEU A 397 0.90 20.80 -17.79
C LEU A 397 0.91 20.48 -16.31
N ILE A 398 1.30 21.44 -15.47
CA ILE A 398 1.30 21.27 -14.01
C ILE A 398 -0.11 20.90 -13.53
N ALA A 399 -1.15 21.58 -14.00
CA ALA A 399 -2.53 21.31 -13.62
C ALA A 399 -3.00 19.91 -14.07
N VAL A 400 -2.66 19.50 -15.29
CA VAL A 400 -3.00 18.17 -15.83
C VAL A 400 -2.27 17.06 -15.07
N LEU A 401 -0.97 17.22 -14.80
CA LEU A 401 -0.19 16.26 -14.01
C LEU A 401 -0.69 16.18 -12.56
N PHE A 402 -1.04 17.32 -11.95
CA PHE A 402 -1.63 17.37 -10.60
C PHE A 402 -2.93 16.56 -10.54
N CYS A 403 -3.86 16.82 -11.46
CA CYS A 403 -5.13 16.10 -11.53
C CYS A 403 -4.93 14.63 -11.88
N LEU A 404 -4.01 14.31 -12.79
CA LEU A 404 -3.68 12.94 -13.14
C LEU A 404 -3.21 12.18 -11.89
N ARG A 405 -2.20 12.68 -11.17
CA ARG A 405 -1.69 12.05 -9.94
C ARG A 405 -2.77 11.87 -8.88
N ALA A 406 -3.64 12.86 -8.74
CA ALA A 406 -4.77 12.81 -7.84
C ALA A 406 -5.75 11.68 -8.19
N LEU A 407 -6.07 11.52 -9.47
CA LEU A 407 -6.95 10.44 -9.96
C LEU A 407 -6.31 9.06 -9.77
N VAL A 408 -5.02 8.87 -10.09
CA VAL A 408 -4.39 7.55 -9.93
C VAL A 408 -4.24 7.15 -8.45
N SER A 409 -4.01 8.10 -7.55
CA SER A 409 -4.06 7.88 -6.10
C SER A 409 -5.46 7.47 -5.62
N ALA A 410 -6.50 8.18 -6.09
CA ALA A 410 -7.89 7.87 -5.79
C ALA A 410 -8.29 6.44 -6.23
N ASN A 411 -7.81 6.00 -7.40
CA ASN A 411 -8.05 4.64 -7.89
C ASN A 411 -7.46 3.56 -6.97
N PHE A 412 -6.22 3.75 -6.49
CA PHE A 412 -5.62 2.84 -5.52
C PHE A 412 -6.46 2.75 -4.24
N ASN A 413 -6.85 3.89 -3.69
CA ASN A 413 -7.72 3.94 -2.50
C ASN A 413 -9.00 3.13 -2.67
N THR A 414 -9.71 3.34 -3.78
CA THR A 414 -10.99 2.69 -4.05
C THR A 414 -10.84 1.19 -4.26
N VAL A 415 -9.81 0.73 -4.96
CA VAL A 415 -9.61 -0.71 -5.21
C VAL A 415 -9.21 -1.48 -3.95
N TYR A 416 -8.42 -0.88 -3.05
CA TYR A 416 -8.08 -1.48 -1.75
C TYR A 416 -9.36 -1.73 -0.92
N ILE A 417 -10.26 -0.74 -0.86
CA ILE A 417 -11.53 -0.84 -0.14
C ILE A 417 -12.43 -1.90 -0.79
N TYR A 418 -12.61 -1.84 -2.11
CA TYR A 418 -13.48 -2.77 -2.84
C TYR A 418 -13.02 -4.23 -2.67
N THR A 419 -11.72 -4.50 -2.81
CA THR A 419 -11.16 -5.85 -2.68
C THR A 419 -11.30 -6.38 -1.25
N ALA A 420 -11.20 -5.53 -0.24
CA ALA A 420 -11.45 -5.93 1.14
C ALA A 420 -12.94 -6.24 1.42
N GLU A 421 -13.87 -5.52 0.78
CA GLU A 421 -15.31 -5.69 1.00
C GLU A 421 -15.93 -6.85 0.19
N VAL A 422 -15.38 -7.18 -0.99
CA VAL A 422 -15.98 -8.15 -1.93
C VAL A 422 -15.79 -9.61 -1.52
N TYR A 423 -14.67 -9.93 -0.86
CA TYR A 423 -14.37 -11.29 -0.43
C TYR A 423 -14.85 -11.56 1.01
N PRO A 424 -15.38 -12.77 1.29
CA PRO A 424 -15.70 -13.18 2.65
C PRO A 424 -14.42 -13.26 3.50
N THR A 425 -14.59 -13.18 4.82
CA THR A 425 -13.50 -13.12 5.81
C THR A 425 -12.42 -14.18 5.59
N VAL A 426 -12.82 -15.40 5.28
CA VAL A 426 -11.95 -16.57 5.16
C VAL A 426 -11.00 -16.51 3.95
N MET A 427 -11.42 -15.85 2.86
CA MET A 427 -10.63 -15.74 1.62
C MET A 427 -10.15 -14.32 1.30
N ARG A 428 -10.52 -13.33 2.12
CA ARG A 428 -10.16 -11.91 1.94
C ARG A 428 -8.65 -11.69 1.87
N ALA A 429 -7.91 -12.32 2.78
CA ALA A 429 -6.44 -12.20 2.80
C ALA A 429 -5.83 -12.73 1.49
N MET A 430 -6.33 -13.87 0.99
CA MET A 430 -5.89 -14.46 -0.28
C MET A 430 -6.25 -13.60 -1.48
N GLY A 431 -7.47 -13.05 -1.51
CA GLY A 431 -7.92 -12.15 -2.57
C GLY A 431 -7.08 -10.87 -2.65
N MET A 432 -6.76 -10.26 -1.50
CA MET A 432 -5.87 -9.09 -1.43
C MET A 432 -4.42 -9.46 -1.82
N GLY A 433 -3.88 -10.58 -1.34
CA GLY A 433 -2.51 -11.01 -1.61
C GLY A 433 -2.26 -11.36 -3.08
N THR A 434 -3.17 -12.10 -3.72
CA THR A 434 -3.06 -12.44 -5.15
C THR A 434 -3.19 -11.21 -6.03
N SER A 435 -4.17 -10.34 -5.75
CA SER A 435 -4.34 -9.08 -6.45
C SER A 435 -3.12 -8.16 -6.29
N GLY A 436 -2.55 -8.11 -5.08
CA GLY A 436 -1.32 -7.37 -4.78
C GLY A 436 -0.09 -7.90 -5.53
N SER A 437 -0.03 -9.20 -5.80
CA SER A 437 1.06 -9.80 -6.61
C SER A 437 0.93 -9.40 -8.09
N ILE A 438 -0.29 -9.47 -8.64
CA ILE A 438 -0.58 -9.07 -10.03
C ILE A 438 -0.41 -7.57 -10.25
N CYS A 439 -0.72 -6.76 -9.23
CA CYS A 439 -0.40 -5.33 -9.18
C CYS A 439 1.09 -5.06 -9.46
N ARG A 440 2.01 -5.93 -9.01
CA ARG A 440 3.46 -5.75 -9.27
C ARG A 440 3.83 -5.97 -10.73
N ILE A 441 3.12 -6.84 -11.46
CA ILE A 441 3.33 -7.03 -12.90
C ILE A 441 3.01 -5.74 -13.66
N GLY A 442 1.94 -5.03 -13.27
CA GLY A 442 1.62 -3.71 -13.82
C GLY A 442 2.73 -2.68 -13.55
N ALA A 443 3.30 -2.68 -12.34
CA ALA A 443 4.42 -1.81 -11.98
C ALA A 443 5.71 -2.13 -12.77
N MET A 444 5.94 -3.41 -13.10
CA MET A 444 7.08 -3.84 -13.92
C MET A 444 6.95 -3.45 -15.40
N ALA A 445 5.72 -3.39 -15.92
CA ALA A 445 5.45 -3.02 -17.31
C ALA A 445 5.49 -1.50 -17.54
N ALA A 446 5.11 -0.69 -16.55
CA ALA A 446 5.03 0.76 -16.67
C ALA A 446 6.35 1.44 -17.13
N PRO A 447 7.54 1.10 -16.60
CA PRO A 447 8.81 1.71 -17.01
C PRO A 447 9.12 1.52 -18.48
N PHE A 448 8.78 0.38 -19.08
CA PHE A 448 9.00 0.16 -20.51
C PHE A 448 8.17 1.13 -21.35
N ILE A 449 6.95 1.41 -20.94
CA ILE A 449 6.10 2.36 -21.66
C ILE A 449 6.56 3.79 -21.41
N SER A 450 6.83 4.15 -20.16
CA SER A 450 7.25 5.51 -19.80
C SER A 450 8.65 5.89 -20.28
N GLN A 451 9.61 4.96 -20.31
CA GLN A 451 11.03 5.25 -20.58
C GLN A 451 11.51 4.76 -21.96
N VAL A 452 10.82 3.79 -22.59
CA VAL A 452 11.14 3.28 -23.93
C VAL A 452 10.10 3.71 -24.96
N LEU A 453 8.82 3.44 -24.73
CA LEU A 453 7.81 3.78 -25.74
C LEU A 453 7.66 5.30 -25.88
N LEU A 454 7.72 6.05 -24.78
CA LEU A 454 7.67 7.51 -24.80
C LEU A 454 8.83 8.12 -25.60
N SER A 455 9.99 7.45 -25.65
CA SER A 455 11.13 7.91 -26.45
C SER A 455 10.94 7.76 -27.95
N VAL A 456 10.13 6.80 -28.36
CA VAL A 456 9.84 6.50 -29.77
C VAL A 456 8.60 7.24 -30.24
N SER A 457 7.54 7.23 -29.45
CA SER A 457 6.28 7.91 -29.75
C SER A 457 5.57 8.33 -28.47
N VAL A 458 5.53 9.63 -28.23
CA VAL A 458 4.78 10.24 -27.11
C VAL A 458 3.30 9.85 -27.18
N THR A 459 2.71 9.97 -28.39
CA THR A 459 1.32 9.63 -28.62
C THR A 459 1.03 8.15 -28.48
N GLY A 460 1.92 7.28 -28.98
CA GLY A 460 1.79 5.84 -28.78
C GLY A 460 1.76 5.45 -27.29
N ALA A 461 2.66 6.03 -26.48
CA ALA A 461 2.74 5.74 -25.05
C ALA A 461 1.50 6.19 -24.27
N PHE A 462 1.05 7.44 -24.45
CA PHE A 462 -0.12 7.95 -23.73
C PHE A 462 -1.44 7.33 -24.19
N CYS A 463 -1.58 7.01 -25.49
CA CYS A 463 -2.72 6.24 -25.99
C CYS A 463 -2.75 4.83 -25.38
N LEU A 464 -1.59 4.18 -25.20
CA LEU A 464 -1.52 2.88 -24.54
C LEU A 464 -1.96 2.99 -23.06
N PHE A 465 -1.43 3.95 -22.30
CA PHE A 465 -1.88 4.20 -20.93
C PHE A 465 -3.39 4.44 -20.85
N ALA A 466 -3.92 5.28 -21.73
CA ALA A 466 -5.35 5.55 -21.80
C ALA A 466 -6.18 4.31 -22.13
N SER A 467 -5.74 3.49 -23.09
CA SER A 467 -6.43 2.26 -23.47
C SER A 467 -6.54 1.27 -22.31
N VAL A 468 -5.46 1.09 -21.54
CA VAL A 468 -5.46 0.23 -20.35
C VAL A 468 -6.42 0.79 -19.29
N CYS A 469 -6.40 2.11 -19.06
CA CYS A 469 -7.36 2.75 -18.15
C CYS A 469 -8.83 2.56 -18.58
N PHE A 470 -9.13 2.64 -19.88
CA PHE A 470 -10.50 2.39 -20.38
C PHE A 470 -10.92 0.93 -20.27
N VAL A 471 -10.01 -0.02 -20.51
CA VAL A 471 -10.27 -1.46 -20.27
C VAL A 471 -10.55 -1.70 -18.78
N CYS A 472 -9.77 -1.09 -17.89
CA CYS A 472 -10.01 -1.15 -16.44
C CYS A 472 -11.32 -0.49 -16.03
N ALA A 473 -11.68 0.65 -16.64
CA ALA A 473 -12.96 1.32 -16.41
C ALA A 473 -14.14 0.42 -16.81
N LEU A 474 -14.06 -0.22 -17.98
CA LEU A 474 -15.07 -1.18 -18.43
C LEU A 474 -15.13 -2.41 -17.51
N SER A 475 -13.99 -2.94 -17.09
CA SER A 475 -13.92 -4.04 -16.12
C SER A 475 -14.59 -3.63 -14.80
N ALA A 476 -14.30 -2.43 -14.29
CA ALA A 476 -14.92 -1.89 -13.09
C ALA A 476 -16.43 -1.72 -13.27
N PHE A 477 -16.88 -1.12 -14.37
CA PHE A 477 -18.32 -1.00 -14.66
C PHE A 477 -19.01 -2.34 -14.85
N THR A 478 -18.32 -3.43 -15.16
CA THR A 478 -18.90 -4.76 -15.35
C THR A 478 -18.72 -5.70 -14.15
N LEU A 479 -18.18 -5.19 -13.02
CA LEU A 479 -18.06 -5.96 -11.79
C LEU A 479 -19.44 -6.44 -11.29
N PRO A 480 -19.61 -7.72 -10.95
CA PRO A 480 -20.93 -8.28 -10.63
C PRO A 480 -21.49 -7.79 -9.29
N ILE A 481 -20.63 -7.31 -8.38
CA ILE A 481 -20.99 -7.02 -6.99
C ILE A 481 -20.76 -5.54 -6.70
N GLU A 482 -21.79 -4.82 -6.26
CA GLU A 482 -21.64 -3.53 -5.60
C GLU A 482 -21.56 -3.77 -4.08
N THR A 483 -20.56 -3.17 -3.42
CA THR A 483 -20.28 -3.39 -1.99
C THR A 483 -20.90 -2.32 -1.10
N ARG A 484 -21.40 -1.21 -1.67
CA ARG A 484 -22.04 -0.12 -0.92
C ARG A 484 -23.15 -0.64 0.00
N GLY A 485 -23.03 -0.32 1.30
CA GLY A 485 -24.05 -0.60 2.31
C GLY A 485 -24.24 -2.09 2.65
N ARG A 486 -23.40 -2.99 2.13
CA ARG A 486 -23.45 -4.42 2.46
C ARG A 486 -22.65 -4.67 3.73
N ALA A 487 -23.24 -5.41 4.67
CA ALA A 487 -22.48 -5.97 5.78
C ALA A 487 -21.41 -6.92 5.21
N LEU A 488 -20.22 -6.92 5.82
CA LEU A 488 -19.16 -7.87 5.47
C LEU A 488 -19.74 -9.28 5.56
N GLN A 489 -19.66 -10.06 4.48
CA GLN A 489 -20.17 -11.43 4.46
C GLN A 489 -19.43 -12.25 5.52
N GLN A 490 -20.09 -12.45 6.66
CA GLN A 490 -19.73 -13.46 7.64
C GLN A 490 -20.19 -14.80 7.07
N VAL A 491 -19.32 -15.80 7.13
CA VAL A 491 -19.64 -17.14 6.68
C VAL A 491 -20.86 -17.63 7.48
N LYS A 492 -21.87 -18.12 6.76
CA LYS A 492 -22.94 -18.94 7.36
C LYS A 492 -22.51 -20.38 7.36
#